data_AF-A0A8C5DSG7-F1
#
_entry.id   AF-A0A8C5DSG7-F1
#
_cell.length_a   1.000
_cell.length_b   1.000
_cell.length_c   1.000
_cell.angle_alpha   90.00
_cell.angle_beta   90.00
_cell.angle_gamma   90.00
#
_symmetry.space_group_name_H-M   'P 1'
#
loop_
_entity.id
_entity.type
_entity.pdbx_description
1 polymer ?
#
loop_
_entity_poly.entity_id
_entity_poly.type
_entity_poly.pdbx_seq_one_letter_code
_entity_poly.pdbx_strand_id
1 'polypeptide(L)'
;MKSEIAAVVSFLKRLVKLKNKVEVEKMDLFAERLTVGLQEKFEGHWVPEKPSKGQAYRCIRVNAFHKYDPELLRACRESGVHYGDLGLPWEITLWVDPGEVCGR
;
A
#
# COMPACT_ATOMS: atom_id res chain seq x y z
N MET A 1 -5.95 4.27 -12.24
CA MET A 1 -6.08 3.41 -11.04
C MET A 1 -5.14 2.21 -11.08
N LYS A 2 -5.26 1.30 -12.06
CA LYS A 2 -4.46 0.05 -12.09
C LYS A 2 -2.95 0.32 -12.11
N SER A 3 -2.50 1.28 -12.93
CA SER A 3 -1.09 1.69 -13.03
C SER A 3 -0.54 2.26 -11.72
N GLU A 4 -1.33 3.08 -11.03
CA GLU A 4 -0.95 3.76 -9.80
C GLU A 4 -0.90 2.78 -8.62
N ILE A 5 -1.87 1.85 -8.56
CA ILE A 5 -1.82 0.74 -7.60
C ILE A 5 -0.60 -0.15 -7.88
N ALA A 6 -0.33 -0.49 -9.14
CA ALA A 6 0.84 -1.30 -9.48
C ALA A 6 2.16 -0.59 -9.09
N ALA A 7 2.23 0.73 -9.26
CA ALA A 7 3.39 1.53 -8.89
C ALA A 7 3.61 1.55 -7.37
N VAL A 8 2.58 1.84 -6.57
CA VAL A 8 2.71 1.88 -5.10
C VAL A 8 3.00 0.49 -4.51
N VAL A 9 2.38 -0.57 -5.04
CA VAL A 9 2.63 -1.95 -4.60
C VAL A 9 4.05 -2.38 -4.95
N SER A 10 4.54 -2.02 -6.14
CA SER A 10 5.92 -2.31 -6.56
C SER A 10 6.94 -1.57 -5.69
N PHE A 11 6.66 -0.31 -5.33
CA PHE A 11 7.48 0.46 -4.39
C PHE A 11 7.54 -0.21 -3.01
N LEU A 12 6.39 -0.56 -2.43
CA LEU A 12 6.32 -1.25 -1.13
C LEU A 12 7.02 -2.61 -1.16
N LYS A 13 6.81 -3.41 -2.21
CA LYS A 13 7.48 -4.69 -2.40
C LYS A 13 9.01 -4.54 -2.43
N ARG A 14 9.53 -3.52 -3.14
CA ARG A 14 10.97 -3.23 -3.16
C ARG A 14 11.46 -2.81 -1.77
N LEU A 15 10.72 -1.97 -1.07
CA LEU A 15 11.06 -1.52 0.28
C LEU A 15 11.16 -2.68 1.28
N VAL A 16 10.20 -3.59 1.26
CA VAL A 16 10.19 -4.79 2.13
C VAL A 16 11.34 -5.73 1.76
N LYS A 17 11.62 -5.93 0.47
CA LYS A 17 12.74 -6.78 0.01
C LYS A 17 14.10 -6.30 0.52
N LEU A 18 14.31 -5.00 0.72
CA LEU A 18 15.56 -4.47 1.29
C LEU A 18 15.82 -4.96 2.73
N LYS A 19 14.79 -5.42 3.44
CA LYS A 19 14.94 -5.97 4.80
C LYS A 19 15.27 -7.45 4.82
N ASN A 20 15.04 -8.15 3.71
CA ASN A 20 15.31 -9.58 3.55
C ASN A 20 14.74 -10.47 4.68
N LYS A 21 13.55 -10.11 5.20
CA LYS A 21 12.86 -10.83 6.27
C LYS A 21 11.68 -11.70 5.81
N VAL A 22 11.23 -11.52 4.57
CA VAL A 22 10.01 -12.13 4.05
C VAL A 22 10.36 -13.03 2.87
N GLU A 23 9.87 -14.27 2.90
CA GLU A 23 10.00 -15.24 1.82
C GLU A 23 9.37 -14.73 0.52
N VAL A 24 9.94 -15.08 -0.63
CA VAL A 24 9.54 -14.54 -1.93
C VAL A 24 8.08 -14.84 -2.24
N GLU A 25 7.63 -16.06 -1.96
CA GLU A 25 6.27 -16.55 -2.20
C GLU A 25 5.25 -15.77 -1.36
N LYS A 26 5.55 -15.52 -0.07
CA LYS A 26 4.69 -14.73 0.81
C LYS A 26 4.67 -13.26 0.42
N MET A 27 5.80 -12.73 -0.06
CA MET A 27 5.90 -11.36 -0.56
C MET A 27 5.10 -11.18 -1.87
N ASP A 28 5.09 -12.18 -2.74
CA ASP A 28 4.30 -12.16 -3.98
C ASP A 28 2.81 -12.22 -3.66
N LEU A 29 2.39 -13.10 -2.75
CA LEU A 29 1.02 -13.15 -2.27
C LEU A 29 0.61 -11.85 -1.56
N PHE A 30 1.47 -11.26 -0.71
CA PHE A 30 1.21 -9.96 -0.10
C PHE A 30 0.94 -8.87 -1.15
N ALA A 31 1.74 -8.82 -2.21
CA ALA A 31 1.58 -7.81 -3.27
C ALA A 31 0.26 -8.01 -4.03
N GLU A 32 -0.15 -9.25 -4.27
CA GLU A 32 -1.45 -9.59 -4.86
C GLU A 32 -2.60 -9.14 -3.95
N ARG A 33 -2.57 -9.52 -2.65
CA ARG A 33 -3.63 -9.18 -1.69
C ARG A 33 -3.74 -7.68 -1.46
N LEU A 34 -2.62 -6.96 -1.41
CA LEU A 34 -2.62 -5.50 -1.32
C LEU A 34 -3.20 -4.85 -2.58
N THR A 35 -2.91 -5.39 -3.76
CA THR A 35 -3.49 -4.90 -5.01
C THR A 35 -5.02 -5.01 -5.00
N VAL A 36 -5.54 -6.16 -4.56
CA VAL A 36 -6.99 -6.39 -4.43
C VAL A 36 -7.60 -5.43 -3.40
N GLY A 37 -7.01 -5.34 -2.20
CA GLY A 37 -7.51 -4.46 -1.13
C GLY A 37 -7.54 -2.98 -1.55
N LEU A 38 -6.50 -2.50 -2.23
CA LEU A 38 -6.47 -1.12 -2.74
C LEU A 38 -7.48 -0.88 -3.86
N GLN A 39 -7.70 -1.85 -4.75
CA GLN A 39 -8.73 -1.74 -5.79
C GLN A 39 -10.13 -1.63 -5.18
N GLU A 40 -10.45 -2.53 -4.24
CA GLU A 40 -11.72 -2.50 -3.50
C GLU A 40 -11.89 -1.20 -2.71
N LYS A 41 -10.84 -0.77 -2.00
CA LYS A 41 -10.84 0.48 -1.24
C LYS A 41 -11.11 1.67 -2.14
N PHE A 42 -10.47 1.76 -3.30
CA PHE A 42 -10.53 2.95 -4.16
C PHE A 42 -11.80 3.03 -5.03
N GLU A 43 -12.56 1.93 -5.12
CA GLU A 43 -13.83 1.89 -5.83
C GLU A 43 -14.79 2.97 -5.32
N GLY A 44 -15.46 3.68 -6.23
CA GLY A 44 -16.31 4.84 -5.91
C GLY A 44 -15.56 6.09 -5.41
N HIS A 45 -14.26 6.01 -5.17
CA HIS A 45 -13.41 7.10 -4.68
C HIS A 45 -12.32 7.48 -5.66
N TRP A 46 -12.44 7.11 -6.94
CA TRP A 46 -11.47 7.45 -8.00
C TRP A 46 -12.10 8.40 -9.01
N VAL A 47 -11.69 9.68 -9.02
CA VAL A 47 -12.26 10.71 -9.91
C VAL A 47 -11.14 11.33 -10.75
N PRO A 48 -10.85 10.82 -11.97
CA PRO A 48 -9.75 11.27 -12.81
C PRO A 48 -9.76 12.77 -13.12
N GLU A 49 -10.94 13.37 -13.27
CA GLU A 49 -11.12 14.79 -13.59
C GLU A 49 -10.81 15.70 -12.38
N LYS A 50 -10.81 15.12 -11.16
CA LYS A 50 -10.51 15.81 -9.91
C LYS A 50 -9.64 14.92 -9.01
N PRO A 51 -8.34 14.72 -9.34
CA PRO A 51 -7.48 13.76 -8.64
C PRO A 51 -7.44 13.95 -7.12
N SER A 52 -7.49 15.20 -6.64
CA SER A 52 -7.48 15.53 -5.22
C SER A 52 -8.74 15.08 -4.46
N LYS A 53 -9.87 14.83 -5.14
CA LYS A 53 -11.12 14.39 -4.51
C LYS A 53 -10.94 12.96 -4.00
N GLY A 54 -11.04 12.78 -2.68
CA GLY A 54 -10.88 11.47 -2.04
C GLY A 54 -9.42 11.05 -1.77
N GLN A 55 -8.42 11.90 -2.04
CA GLN A 55 -7.00 11.54 -1.84
C GLN A 55 -6.68 11.09 -0.40
N ALA A 56 -7.25 11.76 0.61
CA ALA A 56 -7.02 11.42 2.02
C ALA A 56 -7.55 10.03 2.38
N TYR A 57 -8.62 9.60 1.72
CA TYR A 57 -9.16 8.25 1.89
C TYR A 57 -8.28 7.22 1.17
N ARG A 58 -7.76 7.53 -0.02
CA ARG A 58 -6.86 6.65 -0.78
C ARG A 58 -5.43 6.56 -0.20
N CYS A 59 -5.03 7.52 0.61
CA CYS A 59 -3.73 7.55 1.27
C CYS A 59 -3.42 6.24 2.00
N ILE A 60 -2.17 5.77 1.86
CA ILE A 60 -1.58 4.72 2.69
C ILE A 60 -0.67 5.42 3.70
N ARG A 61 -0.94 5.24 4.99
CA ARG A 61 -0.23 6.00 6.04
C ARG A 61 0.15 5.15 7.22
N VAL A 62 1.42 5.25 7.60
CA VAL A 62 1.94 4.73 8.87
C VAL A 62 2.63 5.88 9.62
N ASN A 63 2.24 6.10 10.88
CA ASN A 63 2.90 7.05 11.78
C ASN A 63 2.63 6.68 13.26
N ALA A 64 3.06 7.53 14.20
CA ALA A 64 2.88 7.31 15.63
C ALA A 64 1.41 7.11 16.07
N PHE A 65 0.46 7.77 15.39
CA PHE A 65 -0.98 7.70 15.69
C PHE A 65 -1.71 6.62 14.88
N HIS A 66 -1.18 6.27 13.71
CA HIS A 66 -1.71 5.26 12.79
C HIS A 66 -0.62 4.23 12.54
N LYS A 67 -0.38 3.35 13.51
CA LYS A 67 0.72 2.37 13.46
C LYS A 67 0.53 1.30 12.39
N TYR A 68 -0.72 1.02 12.03
CA TYR A 68 -1.08 0.00 11.06
C TYR A 68 -2.02 0.61 10.02
N ASP A 69 -1.58 0.64 8.76
CA ASP A 69 -2.50 0.92 7.67
C ASP A 69 -3.44 -0.29 7.49
N PRO A 70 -4.76 -0.10 7.38
CA PRO A 70 -5.72 -1.20 7.29
C PRO A 70 -5.48 -2.15 6.10
N GLU A 71 -5.09 -1.63 4.94
CA GLU A 71 -4.88 -2.44 3.74
C GLU A 71 -3.56 -3.20 3.81
N LEU A 72 -2.51 -2.58 4.37
CA LEU A 72 -1.25 -3.29 4.66
C LEU A 72 -1.48 -4.41 5.67
N LEU A 73 -2.25 -4.15 6.73
CA LEU A 73 -2.56 -5.14 7.76
C LEU A 73 -3.40 -6.29 7.20
N ARG A 74 -4.39 -5.99 6.34
CA ARG A 74 -5.18 -7.00 5.65
C ARG A 74 -4.31 -7.86 4.74
N ALA A 75 -3.47 -7.26 3.91
CA ALA A 75 -2.57 -7.98 3.02
C ALA A 75 -1.60 -8.89 3.80
N CYS A 76 -1.09 -8.43 4.94
CA CYS A 76 -0.28 -9.24 5.86
C CYS A 76 -1.01 -10.48 6.37
N ARG A 77 -2.26 -10.31 6.85
CA ARG A 77 -3.07 -11.43 7.37
C ARG A 77 -3.34 -12.47 6.29
N GLU A 78 -3.69 -12.02 5.09
CA GLU A 78 -4.05 -12.92 3.97
C GLU A 78 -2.83 -13.61 3.35
N SER A 79 -1.63 -13.03 3.47
CA SER A 79 -0.38 -13.63 2.95
C SER A 79 0.46 -14.39 3.98
N GLY A 80 0.09 -14.32 5.26
CA GLY A 80 0.89 -14.87 6.36
C GLY A 80 2.19 -14.10 6.64
N VAL A 81 2.33 -12.88 6.12
CA VAL A 81 3.46 -11.98 6.43
C VAL A 81 3.19 -11.27 7.75
N HIS A 82 4.12 -11.35 8.70
CA HIS A 82 4.01 -10.57 9.92
C HIS A 82 4.25 -9.08 9.63
N TYR A 83 3.39 -8.19 10.11
CA TYR A 83 3.45 -6.76 9.79
C TYR A 83 4.79 -6.12 10.14
N GLY A 84 5.40 -6.54 11.26
CA GLY A 84 6.72 -6.06 11.69
C GLY A 84 7.85 -6.42 10.72
N ASP A 85 7.68 -7.45 9.89
CA ASP A 85 8.67 -7.89 8.91
C ASP A 85 8.60 -7.09 7.60
N LEU A 86 7.54 -6.30 7.40
CA LEU A 86 7.52 -5.29 6.34
C LEU A 86 8.65 -4.27 6.49
N GLY A 87 9.07 -4.01 7.74
CA GLY A 87 10.16 -3.10 8.08
C GLY A 87 10.01 -1.71 7.48
N LEU A 88 8.76 -1.23 7.44
CA LEU A 88 8.43 0.12 6.97
C LEU A 88 9.08 1.18 7.87
N PRO A 89 9.40 2.37 7.32
CA PRO A 89 9.80 3.52 8.11
C PRO A 89 8.79 3.84 9.22
N TRP A 90 9.27 4.49 10.28
CA TRP A 90 8.42 4.93 11.40
C TRP A 90 7.31 5.87 10.94
N GLU A 91 7.60 6.71 9.95
CA GLU A 91 6.63 7.53 9.25
C GLU A 91 6.74 7.31 7.76
N ILE A 92 5.63 6.97 7.12
CA ILE A 92 5.51 6.92 5.67
C ILE A 92 4.09 7.36 5.29
N THR A 93 4.00 8.21 4.28
CA THR A 93 2.72 8.64 3.70
C THR A 93 2.82 8.51 2.19
N LEU A 94 1.98 7.66 1.60
CA LEU A 94 1.89 7.45 0.15
C LEU A 94 0.53 7.90 -0.35
N TRP A 95 0.55 8.77 -1.36
CA TRP A 95 -0.63 9.24 -2.07
C TRP A 95 -0.75 8.46 -3.37
N VAL A 96 -1.95 7.96 -3.65
CA VAL A 96 -2.24 7.13 -4.83
C VAL A 96 -3.45 7.75 -5.52
N ASP A 97 -3.17 8.61 -6.48
CA ASP A 97 -4.13 9.52 -7.07
C ASP A 97 -4.17 9.36 -8.60
N PRO A 98 -5.27 9.73 -9.28
CA PRO A 98 -5.31 9.69 -10.73
C PRO A 98 -4.15 10.45 -11.39
N GLY A 99 -3.30 9.72 -12.13
CA GLY A 99 -2.15 10.27 -12.82
C GLY A 99 -0.89 10.49 -11.97
N GLU A 100 -0.93 10.26 -10.64
CA GLU A 100 0.21 10.51 -9.76
C GLU A 100 0.29 9.51 -8.58
N VAL A 101 1.52 9.06 -8.29
CA VAL A 101 1.85 8.36 -7.04
C VAL A 101 3.06 9.07 -6.44
N CYS A 102 2.92 9.58 -5.23
CA CYS A 102 3.98 10.28 -4.52
C CYS A 102 4.02 9.90 -3.04
N GLY A 103 5.12 10.20 -2.36
CA GLY A 103 5.25 9.87 -0.95
C GLY A 103 6.37 10.57 -0.23
N ARG A 104 6.30 10.56 1.09
CA ARG A 104 7.32 11.04 2.02
C ARG A 104 7.53 10.04 3.15
#